data_AF-A0A6G7VGG8-F1
#
_entry.id   AF-A0A6G7VGG8-F1
#
_cell.length_a   1.000
_cell.length_b   1.000
_cell.length_c   1.000
_cell.angle_alpha   90.00
_cell.angle_beta   90.00
_cell.angle_gamma   90.00
#
_symmetry.space_group_name_H-M   'P 1'
#
loop_
_entity.id
_entity.type
_entity.pdbx_description
1 polymer ?
#
loop_
_entity_poly.entity_id
_entity_poly.type
_entity_poly.pdbx_seq_one_letter_code
_entity_poly.pdbx_strand_id
1 'polypeptide(L)' 'MAEGIEHELQRQSLLTLGCQEGQGFLFARPMPMEQLVRWLATV' A
#
# COMPACT_ATOMS: atom_id res chain seq x y z
N MET A 1 7.79 -6.86 6.02
CA MET A 1 7.13 -5.66 5.52
C MET A 1 7.94 -5.06 4.38
N ALA A 2 7.36 -4.92 3.19
CA ALA A 2 7.97 -4.29 2.03
C ALA A 2 7.56 -2.82 1.89
N GLU A 3 8.44 -1.95 1.41
CA GLU A 3 8.17 -0.51 1.28
C GLU A 3 8.47 -0.02 -0.14
N GLY A 4 7.83 1.08 -0.55
CA GLY A 4 8.05 1.68 -1.87
C GLY A 4 7.38 0.94 -3.02
N ILE A 5 6.23 0.29 -2.78
CA ILE A 5 5.47 -0.39 -3.83
C ILE A 5 4.71 0.65 -4.66
N GLU A 6 5.15 0.87 -5.90
CA GLU A 6 4.59 1.88 -6.81
C GLU A 6 3.85 1.25 -7.99
N HIS A 7 4.20 0.02 -8.37
CA HIS A 7 3.68 -0.66 -9.55
C HIS A 7 3.17 -2.06 -9.23
N GLU A 8 2.16 -2.49 -9.98
CA GLU A 8 1.50 -3.79 -9.82
C GLU A 8 2.48 -4.98 -9.98
N LEU A 9 3.50 -4.85 -10.84
CA LEU A 9 4.56 -5.86 -11.00
C LEU A 9 5.39 -6.06 -9.71
N GLN A 10 5.65 -4.99 -8.95
CA GLN A 10 6.37 -5.08 -7.68
C GLN A 10 5.51 -5.83 -6.65
N ARG A 11 4.21 -5.50 -6.56
CA ARG A 11 3.23 -6.21 -5.71
C ARG A 11 3.20 -7.70 -6.04
N GLN A 12 3.10 -8.08 -7.30
CA GLN A 12 3.04 -9.49 -7.71
C GLN A 12 4.32 -10.26 -7.37
N SER A 13 5.49 -9.63 -7.57
CA SER A 13 6.78 -10.21 -7.20
C SER A 13 6.87 -10.46 -5.69
N LEU A 14 6.44 -9.47 -4.88
CA LEU A 14 6.44 -9.58 -3.43
C LEU A 14 5.49 -10.68 -2.93
N LEU A 15 4.29 -10.80 -3.50
CA LEU A 15 3.36 -11.87 -3.18
C LEU A 15 3.94 -13.26 -3.50
N THR A 16 4.62 -13.38 -4.64
CA THR A 16 5.29 -14.63 -5.06
C THR A 16 6.42 -15.03 -4.09
N LEU A 17 7.11 -14.05 -3.52
CA LEU A 17 8.16 -14.24 -2.51
C LEU A 17 7.59 -14.50 -1.09
N GLY A 18 6.26 -14.56 -0.93
CA GLY A 18 5.60 -14.77 0.35
C GLY A 18 5.51 -13.53 1.23
N CYS A 19 5.75 -12.33 0.68
CA CYS A 19 5.58 -11.09 1.41
C CYS A 19 4.10 -10.71 1.46
N GLN A 20 3.53 -10.66 2.66
CA GLN A 20 2.09 -10.43 2.89
C GLN A 20 1.77 -8.99 3.33
N GLU A 21 2.78 -8.23 3.75
CA GLU A 21 2.63 -6.87 4.25
C GLU A 21 3.52 -5.91 3.47
N GLY A 22 2.95 -4.81 2.98
CA GLY A 22 3.74 -3.75 2.40
C GLY A 22 3.00 -2.44 2.20
N GLN A 23 3.77 -1.40 1.92
CA GLN A 23 3.29 -0.04 1.73
C GLN A 23 3.90 0.59 0.46
N GLY A 24 3.18 1.55 -0.11
CA GLY A 24 3.67 2.36 -1.22
C GLY A 24 2.55 3.06 -1.97
N PHE A 25 2.93 3.90 -2.92
CA PHE A 25 1.99 4.77 -3.65
C PHE A 25 1.01 3.99 -4.54
N LEU A 26 1.30 2.71 -4.84
CA LEU A 26 0.32 1.82 -5.49
C LEU A 26 -0.96 1.69 -4.66
N PHE A 27 -0.85 1.70 -3.33
CA PHE A 27 -1.98 1.52 -2.42
C PHE A 27 -2.60 2.84 -1.99
N ALA A 28 -1.77 3.76 -1.51
CA ALA A 28 -2.21 5.07 -1.08
C ALA A 28 -1.01 6.04 -1.02
N ARG A 29 -1.28 7.32 -1.24
CA ARG A 29 -0.31 8.39 -0.92
C ARG A 29 -0.38 8.72 0.58
N PRO A 30 0.73 9.17 1.20
CA PRO A 30 0.71 9.75 2.53
C PRO A 30 -0.32 10.87 2.60
N MET A 31 -1.09 10.88 3.69
CA MET A 31 -2.18 11.83 3.87
C MET A 31 -2.28 12.27 5.34
N PRO A 32 -2.78 13.49 5.62
CA PRO A 32 -3.12 13.92 6.97
C PRO A 32 -4.15 13.01 7.65
N MET A 33 -4.19 13.05 8.98
CA MET A 33 -5.07 12.19 9.78
C MET A 33 -6.55 12.35 9.40
N GLU A 34 -7.01 13.57 9.13
CA GLU A 34 -8.40 13.83 8.76
C GLU A 34 -8.78 13.16 7.43
N GLN A 35 -7.82 13.05 6.51
CA GLN A 35 -8.01 12.35 5.24
C GLN A 35 -7.95 10.84 5.44
N LEU A 36 -7.07 10.35 6.31
CA LEU A 36 -6.98 8.92 6.65
C LEU A 36 -8.29 8.41 7.22
N VAL A 37 -8.90 9.13 8.18
CA VAL A 37 -10.19 8.73 8.77
C VAL A 37 -11.28 8.60 7.70
N ARG A 38 -11.31 9.53 6.72
CA ARG A 38 -12.26 9.48 5.61
C ARG A 38 -11.97 8.30 4.67
N TRP A 39 -10.70 8.06 4.34
CA TRP A 39 -10.27 6.96 3.48
C TRP A 39 -10.62 5.60 4.10
N LEU A 40 -10.36 5.42 5.40
CA LEU A 40 -10.70 4.20 6.14
C LEU A 40 -12.21 3.94 6.22
N ALA A 41 -13.04 4.98 6.12
CA ALA A 41 -14.51 4.84 6.09
C ALA A 41 -15.05 4.46 4.69
N THR A 42 -14.20 4.42 3.66
CA THR A 42 -14.59 4.13 2.26
C THR A 42 -14.06 2.81 1.72
N VAL A 43 -13.21 2.11 2.48
CA VAL A 43 -12.63 0.80 2.12
C VAL A 43 -13.45 -0.36 2.66
#